data_AF-A0A7X5E7I0-F1
#
_entry.id   AF-A0A7X5E7I0-F1
#
_cell.length_a   1.000
_cell.length_b   1.000
_cell.length_c   1.000
_cell.angle_alpha   90.00
_cell.angle_beta   90.00
_cell.angle_gamma   90.00
#
_symmetry.space_group_name_H-M   'P 1'
#
loop_
_entity.id
_entity.type
_entity.pdbx_description
1 polymer ?
#
loop_
_entity_poly.entity_id
_entity_poly.type
_entity_poly.pdbx_seq_one_letter_code
_entity_poly.pdbx_strand_id
1 'polypeptide(L)'
;MFCRKPKEEQISKRRRTNKSKRIGKIESRTGSSLIMVVCVSAFLVAFALAIVYTGSMLMARANRRLEQERCYQLASSFARVLDGELARYSGWELETLEADAEYNKSFYRFSCKFLEDASYQEYSPEHPELTTFYYRHNAGAEDDKYGKVTLILYKENDQETDVMAGILPSNPASGTGGSGDTVNPIETIMANISRFTFHVEVVAERDGMTYSYCTSYDTQVKYTDDAVEFTVNDMRIHWNDTDKKWLDNNGNICDVPDDAVINYKITPELDKLRSCIFKKTILEGENPEAGGGGGL
;
A
#
# COMPACT_ATOMS: atom_id res chain seq x y z
N MET A 1 74.52 -74.92 -36.47
CA MET A 1 74.10 -74.13 -37.65
C MET A 1 74.24 -72.65 -37.25
N PHE A 2 75.17 -71.95 -37.90
CA PHE A 2 75.46 -70.49 -37.92
C PHE A 2 75.39 -69.69 -36.58
N CYS A 3 76.48 -69.37 -35.87
CA CYS A 3 77.71 -68.62 -36.20
C CYS A 3 77.50 -67.08 -36.31
N ARG A 4 77.91 -66.31 -35.28
CA ARG A 4 79.01 -65.31 -35.32
C ARG A 4 78.99 -64.36 -34.11
N LYS A 5 80.13 -64.32 -33.39
CA LYS A 5 80.66 -63.14 -32.68
C LYS A 5 81.15 -62.10 -33.74
N PRO A 6 81.33 -60.80 -33.43
CA PRO A 6 82.58 -60.35 -32.78
C PRO A 6 82.51 -59.13 -31.85
N LYS A 7 83.59 -58.99 -31.07
CA LYS A 7 84.09 -57.78 -30.40
C LYS A 7 84.83 -56.89 -31.42
N GLU A 8 84.88 -55.58 -31.18
CA GLU A 8 86.03 -54.67 -31.38
C GLU A 8 85.62 -53.29 -30.78
N GLU A 9 86.33 -52.67 -29.83
CA GLU A 9 87.53 -51.81 -30.02
C GLU A 9 87.28 -50.72 -31.09
N GLN A 10 87.38 -49.41 -30.88
CA GLN A 10 88.44 -48.63 -30.23
C GLN A 10 88.12 -47.11 -30.40
N ILE A 11 88.88 -46.23 -29.71
CA ILE A 11 89.25 -44.84 -30.08
C ILE A 11 88.39 -43.63 -29.62
N SER A 12 88.91 -43.04 -28.54
CA SER A 12 89.24 -41.60 -28.38
C SER A 12 88.13 -40.62 -27.98
N LYS A 13 88.34 -39.66 -27.09
CA LYS A 13 89.53 -38.83 -26.84
C LYS A 13 89.34 -38.12 -25.48
N ARG A 14 90.43 -38.04 -24.70
CA ARG A 14 90.97 -36.84 -24.00
C ARG A 14 89.97 -35.91 -23.27
N ARG A 15 90.21 -35.38 -22.06
CA ARG A 15 91.35 -35.31 -21.13
C ARG A 15 90.87 -34.42 -19.96
N ARG A 16 91.62 -34.48 -18.85
CA ARG A 16 91.73 -33.50 -17.74
C ARG A 16 90.69 -33.63 -16.63
N THR A 17 91.04 -34.34 -15.54
CA THR A 17 91.73 -33.80 -14.35
C THR A 17 91.00 -32.60 -13.75
N ASN A 18 90.46 -32.72 -12.53
CA ASN A 18 91.24 -32.49 -11.32
C ASN A 18 90.41 -32.67 -10.05
N LYS A 19 91.07 -33.28 -9.07
CA LYS A 19 90.99 -33.04 -7.63
C LYS A 19 89.65 -32.57 -7.05
N SER A 20 88.94 -33.56 -6.52
CA SER A 20 88.02 -33.41 -5.39
C SER A 20 88.66 -32.62 -4.25
N LYS A 21 88.16 -31.40 -4.01
CA LYS A 21 88.32 -30.66 -2.76
C LYS A 21 86.96 -30.66 -2.06
N ARG A 22 86.88 -31.35 -0.92
CA ARG A 22 85.69 -31.43 -0.07
C ARG A 22 85.25 -30.02 0.33
N ILE A 23 83.98 -29.70 0.13
CA ILE A 23 83.28 -28.65 0.86
C ILE A 23 82.03 -29.28 1.49
N GLY A 24 81.99 -29.20 2.83
CA GLY A 24 80.79 -28.99 3.63
C GLY A 24 79.61 -29.92 3.38
N LYS A 25 79.49 -30.93 4.23
CA LYS A 25 78.22 -31.60 4.56
C LYS A 25 77.25 -30.53 5.09
N ILE A 26 76.26 -30.13 4.28
CA ILE A 26 75.08 -29.40 4.77
C ILE A 26 74.00 -30.45 5.02
N GLU A 27 73.55 -30.51 6.26
CA GLU A 27 72.55 -31.42 6.78
C GLU A 27 71.21 -31.31 6.04
N SER A 28 70.60 -32.47 5.84
CA SER A 28 69.25 -32.68 5.33
C SER A 28 68.18 -32.14 6.30
N ARG A 29 67.66 -30.92 6.07
CA ARG A 29 66.42 -30.41 6.69
C ARG A 29 65.56 -29.53 5.77
N THR A 30 65.71 -29.64 4.45
CA THR A 30 65.06 -28.73 3.47
C THR A 30 63.76 -29.24 2.85
N GLY A 31 63.30 -30.47 3.15
CA GLY A 31 62.06 -31.02 2.60
C GLY A 31 60.78 -30.65 3.38
N SER A 32 60.86 -30.59 4.72
CA SER A 32 59.70 -30.32 5.59
C SER A 32 59.29 -28.85 5.62
N SER A 33 60.24 -27.93 5.50
CA SER A 33 59.99 -26.48 5.48
C SER A 33 59.20 -26.06 4.24
N LEU A 34 59.48 -26.65 3.07
CA LEU A 34 58.79 -26.34 1.83
C LEU A 34 57.29 -26.71 1.90
N ILE A 35 56.98 -27.89 2.46
CA ILE A 35 55.59 -28.38 2.61
C ILE A 35 54.82 -27.49 3.58
N MET A 36 55.43 -27.11 4.72
CA MET A 36 54.79 -26.21 5.69
C MET A 36 54.45 -24.85 5.06
N VAL A 37 55.32 -24.28 4.23
CA VAL A 37 55.06 -23.00 3.55
C VAL A 37 53.91 -23.11 2.54
N VAL A 38 53.84 -24.21 1.79
CA VAL A 38 52.72 -24.47 0.86
C VAL A 38 51.40 -24.65 1.62
N CYS A 39 51.41 -25.38 2.73
CA CYS A 39 50.22 -25.54 3.56
C CYS A 39 49.75 -24.21 4.16
N VAL A 40 50.66 -23.40 4.72
CA VAL A 40 50.31 -22.09 5.30
C VAL A 40 49.76 -21.15 4.23
N SER A 41 50.38 -21.11 3.04
CA SER A 41 49.87 -20.27 1.94
C SER A 41 48.50 -20.75 1.43
N ALA A 42 48.28 -22.05 1.31
CA ALA A 42 46.97 -22.60 0.95
C ALA A 42 45.89 -22.26 1.97
N PHE A 43 46.18 -22.36 3.28
CA PHE A 43 45.25 -21.95 4.33
C PHE A 43 44.95 -20.45 4.30
N LEU A 44 45.96 -19.61 4.05
CA LEU A 44 45.76 -18.16 3.93
C LEU A 44 44.90 -17.79 2.72
N VAL A 45 45.07 -18.46 1.58
CA VAL A 45 44.23 -18.25 0.39
C VAL A 45 42.80 -18.74 0.65
N ALA A 46 42.63 -19.91 1.26
CA ALA A 46 41.30 -20.42 1.63
C ALA A 46 40.59 -19.47 2.61
N PHE A 47 41.32 -18.95 3.60
CA PHE A 47 40.78 -17.98 4.55
C PHE A 47 40.46 -16.63 3.90
N ALA A 48 41.32 -16.14 3.00
CA ALA A 48 41.05 -14.94 2.22
C ALA A 48 39.80 -15.09 1.35
N LEU A 49 39.63 -16.24 0.67
CA LEU A 49 38.43 -16.54 -0.10
C LEU A 49 37.18 -16.62 0.80
N ALA A 50 37.29 -17.20 1.99
CA ALA A 50 36.19 -17.24 2.96
C ALA A 50 35.81 -15.84 3.46
N ILE A 51 36.77 -14.96 3.74
CA ILE A 51 36.53 -13.55 4.11
C ILE A 51 35.89 -12.79 2.95
N VAL A 52 36.41 -12.93 1.73
CA VAL A 52 35.85 -12.26 0.55
C VAL A 52 34.43 -12.75 0.27
N TYR A 53 34.17 -14.05 0.38
CA TYR A 53 32.83 -14.62 0.21
C TYR A 53 31.85 -14.10 1.28
N THR A 54 32.24 -14.13 2.55
CA THR A 54 31.40 -13.63 3.65
C THR A 54 31.17 -12.12 3.55
N GLY A 55 32.21 -11.35 3.21
CA GLY A 55 32.12 -9.91 2.92
C GLY A 55 31.20 -9.61 1.74
N SER A 56 31.31 -10.35 0.64
CA SER A 56 30.44 -10.18 -0.54
C SER A 56 28.98 -10.50 -0.21
N MET A 57 28.72 -11.55 0.57
CA MET A 57 27.38 -11.92 1.01
C MET A 57 26.77 -10.87 1.95
N LEU A 58 27.55 -10.33 2.88
CA LEU A 58 27.13 -9.25 3.78
C LEU A 58 26.82 -7.96 2.98
N MET A 59 27.65 -7.62 2.00
CA MET A 59 27.43 -6.46 1.13
C MET A 59 26.20 -6.65 0.23
N ALA A 60 26.01 -7.83 -0.36
CA ALA A 60 24.82 -8.12 -1.17
C ALA A 60 23.53 -8.04 -0.33
N ARG A 61 23.55 -8.55 0.91
CA ARG A 61 22.43 -8.41 1.86
C ARG A 61 22.19 -6.95 2.26
N ALA A 62 23.25 -6.18 2.50
CA ALA A 62 23.15 -4.77 2.81
C ALA A 62 22.55 -3.97 1.63
N ASN A 63 22.98 -4.25 0.39
CA ASN A 63 22.47 -3.59 -0.80
C ASN A 63 20.99 -3.88 -1.01
N ARG A 64 20.57 -5.15 -0.87
CA ARG A 64 19.16 -5.55 -0.97
C ARG A 64 18.29 -4.89 0.11
N ARG A 65 18.78 -4.76 1.34
CA ARG A 65 18.08 -4.05 2.42
C ARG A 65 17.91 -2.56 2.10
N LEU A 66 18.94 -1.92 1.56
CA LEU A 66 18.87 -0.52 1.15
C LEU A 66 17.86 -0.30 0.01
N GLU A 67 17.80 -1.22 -0.97
CA GLU A 67 16.82 -1.17 -2.06
C GLU A 67 15.38 -1.35 -1.55
N GLN A 68 15.16 -2.29 -0.61
CA GLN A 68 13.88 -2.48 0.07
C GLN A 68 13.46 -1.21 0.82
N GLU A 69 14.38 -0.61 1.58
CA GLU A 69 14.12 0.62 2.32
C GLU A 69 13.72 1.77 1.39
N ARG A 70 14.35 1.89 0.21
CA ARG A 70 13.98 2.92 -0.76
C ARG A 70 12.56 2.73 -1.30
N CYS A 71 12.15 1.49 -1.61
CA CYS A 71 10.79 1.20 -2.07
C CYS A 71 9.77 1.45 -0.96
N TYR A 72 10.09 1.04 0.27
CA TYR A 72 9.30 1.33 1.46
C TYR A 72 9.08 2.82 1.66
N GLN A 73 10.16 3.62 1.64
CA GLN A 73 10.09 5.07 1.79
C GLN A 73 9.30 5.71 0.65
N LEU A 74 9.42 5.21 -0.58
CA LEU A 74 8.63 5.69 -1.72
C LEU A 74 7.13 5.43 -1.52
N ALA A 75 6.74 4.18 -1.24
CA ALA A 75 5.34 3.82 -1.01
C ALA A 75 4.74 4.59 0.18
N SER A 76 5.42 4.59 1.32
CA SER A 76 4.94 5.26 2.53
C SER A 76 4.91 6.78 2.41
N SER A 77 5.86 7.40 1.69
CA SER A 77 5.83 8.85 1.47
C SER A 77 4.70 9.27 0.52
N PHE A 78 4.43 8.48 -0.51
CA PHE A 78 3.31 8.70 -1.42
C PHE A 78 1.96 8.51 -0.69
N ALA A 79 1.82 7.45 0.12
CA ALA A 79 0.66 7.23 0.96
C ALA A 79 0.39 8.43 1.90
N ARG A 80 1.45 9.02 2.46
CA ARG A 80 1.33 10.24 3.30
C ARG A 80 0.85 11.47 2.54
N VAL A 81 1.18 11.59 1.25
CA VAL A 81 0.63 12.66 0.40
C VAL A 81 -0.86 12.44 0.18
N LEU A 82 -1.29 11.19 -0.06
CA LEU A 82 -2.71 10.84 -0.18
C LEU A 82 -3.47 11.10 1.12
N ASP A 83 -2.90 10.73 2.28
CA ASP A 83 -3.42 11.08 3.61
C ASP A 83 -3.66 12.59 3.73
N GLY A 84 -2.68 13.39 3.31
CA GLY A 84 -2.77 14.86 3.34
C GLY A 84 -3.85 15.42 2.42
N GLU A 85 -3.98 14.87 1.21
CA GLU A 85 -5.02 15.26 0.25
C GLU A 85 -6.43 14.93 0.77
N LEU A 86 -6.62 13.75 1.36
CA LEU A 86 -7.90 13.37 1.98
C LEU A 86 -8.23 14.27 3.18
N ALA A 87 -7.24 14.54 4.03
CA ALA A 87 -7.43 15.36 5.23
C ALA A 87 -7.69 16.84 4.91
N ARG A 88 -7.15 17.37 3.79
CA ARG A 88 -7.25 18.78 3.41
C ARG A 88 -8.69 19.28 3.28
N TYR A 89 -9.56 18.44 2.70
CA TYR A 89 -10.94 18.77 2.39
C TYR A 89 -11.96 18.05 3.29
N SER A 90 -11.47 17.15 4.15
CA SER A 90 -12.29 16.38 5.08
C SER A 90 -13.11 17.31 5.99
N GLY A 91 -14.43 17.16 5.93
CA GLY A 91 -15.37 17.95 6.74
C GLY A 91 -15.59 19.39 6.28
N TRP A 92 -15.07 19.79 5.11
CA TRP A 92 -15.47 21.06 4.49
C TRP A 92 -16.89 20.93 3.93
N GLU A 93 -17.63 22.03 3.99
CA GLU A 93 -18.96 22.15 3.41
C GLU A 93 -18.88 22.31 1.88
N LEU A 94 -19.89 21.81 1.16
CA LEU A 94 -19.93 21.78 -0.30
C LEU A 94 -19.66 23.15 -0.94
N GLU A 95 -20.26 24.22 -0.41
CA GLU A 95 -20.06 25.59 -0.91
C GLU A 95 -18.59 26.03 -0.84
N THR A 96 -17.87 25.64 0.23
CA THR A 96 -16.45 25.94 0.39
C THR A 96 -15.59 25.10 -0.55
N LEU A 97 -15.98 23.83 -0.76
CA LEU A 97 -15.30 22.93 -1.69
C LEU A 97 -15.39 23.44 -3.14
N GLU A 98 -16.57 23.84 -3.59
CA GLU A 98 -16.80 24.32 -4.95
C GLU A 98 -16.10 25.64 -5.27
N ALA A 99 -15.79 26.44 -4.25
CA ALA A 99 -15.01 27.67 -4.40
C ALA A 99 -13.50 27.41 -4.60
N ASP A 100 -12.96 26.24 -4.23
CA ASP A 100 -11.55 25.90 -4.44
C ASP A 100 -11.34 25.32 -5.85
N ALA A 101 -10.58 26.03 -6.68
CA ALA A 101 -10.28 25.62 -8.05
C ALA A 101 -9.52 24.29 -8.15
N GLU A 102 -8.82 23.87 -7.09
CA GLU A 102 -8.07 22.61 -7.05
C GLU A 102 -8.89 21.43 -6.53
N TYR A 103 -10.05 21.68 -5.89
CA TYR A 103 -10.91 20.63 -5.34
C TYR A 103 -11.29 19.57 -6.40
N ASN A 104 -11.70 20.00 -7.59
CA ASN A 104 -12.10 19.09 -8.67
C ASN A 104 -10.97 18.22 -9.23
N LYS A 105 -9.70 18.54 -8.93
CA LYS A 105 -8.52 17.77 -9.32
C LYS A 105 -7.91 17.00 -8.15
N SER A 106 -8.46 17.16 -6.94
CA SER A 106 -7.92 16.56 -5.73
C SER A 106 -8.16 15.05 -5.66
N PHE A 107 -7.28 14.36 -4.94
CA PHE A 107 -7.51 12.94 -4.63
C PHE A 107 -8.74 12.76 -3.74
N TYR A 108 -9.08 13.75 -2.91
CA TYR A 108 -10.30 13.75 -2.10
C TYR A 108 -11.58 13.69 -2.96
N ARG A 109 -11.73 14.57 -3.96
CA ARG A 109 -12.92 14.55 -4.85
C ARG A 109 -13.00 13.24 -5.62
N PHE A 110 -11.87 12.75 -6.11
CA PHE A 110 -11.81 11.45 -6.77
C PHE A 110 -12.24 10.32 -5.82
N SER A 111 -11.79 10.33 -4.56
CA SER A 111 -12.15 9.32 -3.57
C SER A 111 -13.64 9.37 -3.22
N CYS A 112 -14.21 10.56 -3.05
CA CYS A 112 -15.66 10.72 -2.88
C CYS A 112 -16.42 10.12 -4.07
N LYS A 113 -16.01 10.44 -5.30
CA LYS A 113 -16.61 9.84 -6.50
C LYS A 113 -16.47 8.31 -6.50
N PHE A 114 -15.30 7.78 -6.15
CA PHE A 114 -15.06 6.33 -6.11
C PHE A 114 -16.02 5.61 -5.15
N LEU A 115 -16.36 6.25 -4.03
CA LEU A 115 -17.30 5.71 -3.06
C LEU A 115 -18.77 5.82 -3.53
N GLU A 116 -19.15 6.89 -4.21
CA GLU A 116 -20.54 7.14 -4.65
C GLU A 116 -20.93 6.51 -5.98
N ASP A 117 -19.99 6.42 -6.91
CA ASP A 117 -20.28 6.04 -8.28
C ASP A 117 -20.46 4.52 -8.36
N ALA A 118 -21.66 4.11 -8.81
CA ALA A 118 -22.05 2.71 -8.92
C ALA A 118 -21.19 1.90 -9.90
N SER A 119 -20.40 2.55 -10.76
CA SER A 119 -19.41 1.86 -11.59
C SER A 119 -18.26 1.25 -10.78
N TYR A 120 -17.97 1.78 -9.60
CA TYR A 120 -17.04 1.20 -8.64
C TYR A 120 -17.82 0.33 -7.66
N GLN A 121 -17.83 -0.98 -7.91
CA GLN A 121 -18.52 -1.94 -7.07
C GLN A 121 -17.78 -2.14 -5.73
N GLU A 122 -18.53 -2.56 -4.72
CA GLU A 122 -17.96 -3.02 -3.45
C GLU A 122 -17.09 -4.24 -3.66
N TYR A 123 -16.06 -4.38 -2.83
CA TYR A 123 -15.10 -5.47 -2.91
C TYR A 123 -15.79 -6.83 -2.78
N SER A 124 -15.51 -7.71 -3.74
CA SER A 124 -15.95 -9.10 -3.71
C SER A 124 -14.73 -10.02 -3.74
N PRO A 125 -14.52 -10.87 -2.71
CA PRO A 125 -13.42 -11.83 -2.72
C PRO A 125 -13.59 -12.93 -3.78
N GLU A 126 -14.80 -13.13 -4.31
CA GLU A 126 -15.06 -14.08 -5.40
C GLU A 126 -14.66 -13.51 -6.77
N HIS A 127 -14.72 -12.18 -6.92
CA HIS A 127 -14.45 -11.45 -8.14
C HIS A 127 -13.57 -10.21 -7.91
N PRO A 128 -12.37 -10.36 -7.30
CA PRO A 128 -11.52 -9.23 -6.96
C PRO A 128 -11.08 -8.44 -8.20
N GLU A 129 -10.97 -9.10 -9.36
CA GLU A 129 -10.63 -8.47 -10.64
C GLU A 129 -11.68 -7.46 -11.14
N LEU A 130 -12.92 -7.53 -10.65
CA LEU A 130 -14.01 -6.62 -11.02
C LEU A 130 -14.21 -5.51 -10.00
N THR A 131 -13.68 -5.67 -8.79
CA THR A 131 -13.97 -4.80 -7.63
C THR A 131 -12.71 -4.15 -7.05
N THR A 132 -11.54 -4.45 -7.59
CA THR A 132 -10.26 -3.83 -7.24
C THR A 132 -9.72 -3.02 -8.42
N PHE A 133 -9.42 -1.75 -8.18
CA PHE A 133 -9.12 -0.79 -9.24
C PHE A 133 -7.66 -0.33 -9.18
N TYR A 134 -6.97 -0.43 -10.32
CA TYR A 134 -5.54 -0.18 -10.44
C TYR A 134 -5.28 1.11 -11.20
N TYR A 135 -4.59 2.06 -10.58
CA TYR A 135 -4.21 3.34 -11.18
C TYR A 135 -2.69 3.45 -11.20
N ARG A 136 -2.12 3.53 -12.40
CA ARG A 136 -0.70 3.72 -12.61
C ARG A 136 -0.45 4.97 -13.41
N HIS A 137 0.51 5.78 -12.97
CA HIS A 137 1.00 6.86 -13.80
C HIS A 137 1.77 6.27 -14.99
N ASN A 138 1.28 6.49 -16.20
CA ASN A 138 1.99 6.14 -17.43
C ASN A 138 2.99 7.25 -17.75
N ALA A 139 4.13 7.20 -17.07
CA ALA A 139 5.22 8.13 -17.32
C ALA A 139 5.91 7.82 -18.66
N GLY A 140 6.41 8.84 -19.35
CA GLY A 140 7.32 8.64 -20.48
C GLY A 140 8.64 8.02 -20.01
N ALA A 141 9.42 7.43 -20.93
CA ALA A 141 10.65 6.69 -20.61
C ALA A 141 11.74 7.46 -19.81
N GLU A 142 11.60 8.78 -19.61
CA GLU A 142 12.53 9.61 -18.85
C GLU A 142 12.24 9.70 -17.33
N ASP A 143 11.07 9.26 -16.87
CA ASP A 143 10.62 9.41 -15.47
C ASP A 143 10.97 8.24 -14.54
N ASP A 144 11.60 7.18 -15.06
CA ASP A 144 12.00 5.98 -14.30
C ASP A 144 13.01 6.26 -13.17
N LYS A 145 13.55 7.49 -13.10
CA LYS A 145 14.50 7.93 -12.05
C LYS A 145 13.90 7.88 -10.64
N TYR A 146 12.59 8.09 -10.49
CA TYR A 146 11.94 8.19 -9.18
C TYR A 146 11.27 6.88 -8.72
N GLY A 147 11.25 5.85 -9.56
CA GLY A 147 10.48 4.62 -9.34
C GLY A 147 9.06 4.73 -9.86
N LYS A 148 8.38 3.58 -9.98
CA LYS A 148 7.00 3.47 -10.47
C LYS A 148 6.06 3.30 -9.29
N VAL A 149 4.95 4.03 -9.30
CA VAL A 149 3.89 3.91 -8.27
C VAL A 149 2.61 3.43 -8.93
N THR A 150 1.97 2.44 -8.30
CA THR A 150 0.63 1.96 -8.63
C THR A 150 -0.25 2.13 -7.40
N LEU A 151 -1.42 2.72 -7.58
CA LEU A 151 -2.47 2.76 -6.57
C LEU A 151 -3.44 1.62 -6.82
N ILE A 152 -3.83 0.92 -5.77
CA ILE A 152 -4.81 -0.14 -5.78
C ILE A 152 -5.91 0.28 -4.80
N LEU A 153 -7.12 0.44 -5.31
CA LEU A 153 -8.25 0.98 -4.57
C LEU A 153 -9.40 -0.02 -4.55
N TYR A 154 -10.04 -0.17 -3.40
CA TYR A 154 -11.29 -0.90 -3.24
C TYR A 154 -12.05 -0.36 -2.04
N LYS A 155 -13.34 -0.67 -1.95
CA LYS A 155 -14.21 -0.25 -0.85
C LYS A 155 -14.99 -1.45 -0.33
N GLU A 156 -15.21 -1.48 0.98
CA GLU A 156 -16.00 -2.50 1.66
C GLU A 156 -17.16 -1.85 2.38
N ASN A 157 -18.33 -2.51 2.36
CA ASN A 157 -19.47 -2.11 3.15
C ASN A 157 -19.58 -3.01 4.39
N ASP A 158 -18.74 -2.73 5.38
CA ASP A 158 -18.67 -3.42 6.65
C ASP A 158 -19.18 -2.57 7.81
N GLN A 159 -19.76 -1.41 7.51
CA GLN A 159 -20.20 -0.45 8.51
C GLN A 159 -21.58 -0.85 9.05
N GLU A 160 -21.64 -1.21 10.33
CA GLU A 160 -22.90 -1.59 11.00
C GLU A 160 -23.99 -0.51 10.93
N THR A 161 -23.60 0.76 10.70
CA THR A 161 -24.50 1.91 10.66
C THR A 161 -24.70 2.49 9.26
N ASP A 162 -24.43 1.73 8.19
CA ASP A 162 -24.77 2.10 6.81
C ASP A 162 -26.29 2.02 6.57
N VAL A 163 -27.05 2.80 7.33
CA VAL A 163 -28.51 2.79 7.36
C VAL A 163 -29.02 3.90 6.45
N MET A 164 -29.33 3.53 5.21
CA MET A 164 -29.89 4.44 4.19
C MET A 164 -31.41 4.61 4.26
N ALA A 165 -32.09 3.94 5.17
CA ALA A 165 -33.54 4.09 5.35
C ALA A 165 -33.95 3.75 6.78
N GLY A 166 -35.02 4.36 7.26
CA GLY A 166 -35.51 4.14 8.61
C GLY A 166 -36.80 4.87 8.91
N ILE A 167 -37.08 5.00 10.20
CA ILE A 167 -38.28 5.67 10.72
C ILE A 167 -37.83 6.84 11.60
N LEU A 168 -38.49 7.99 11.47
CA LEU A 168 -38.36 9.06 12.44
C LEU A 168 -39.12 8.68 13.72
N PRO A 169 -38.48 8.72 14.90
CA PRO A 169 -39.08 8.22 16.14
C PRO A 169 -40.25 9.07 16.66
N SER A 170 -40.39 10.31 16.17
CA SER A 170 -41.50 11.21 16.48
C SER A 170 -41.61 12.29 15.40
N ASN A 171 -42.82 12.83 15.20
CA ASN A 171 -43.00 14.01 14.35
C ASN A 171 -42.30 15.25 14.95
N PRO A 172 -41.28 15.83 14.30
CA PRO A 172 -40.59 17.02 14.84
C PRO A 172 -41.46 18.28 14.84
N ALA A 173 -42.52 18.35 14.01
CA ALA A 173 -43.42 19.49 13.94
C ALA A 173 -44.46 19.56 15.08
N SER A 174 -44.60 18.50 15.89
CA SER A 174 -45.68 18.36 16.89
C SER A 174 -45.46 19.12 18.21
N GLY A 175 -44.47 20.02 18.28
CA GLY A 175 -44.06 20.70 19.51
C GLY A 175 -45.19 21.42 20.25
N THR A 176 -45.83 20.74 21.20
CA THR A 176 -46.79 21.30 22.18
C THR A 176 -46.20 21.47 23.58
N GLY A 177 -44.88 21.44 23.76
CA GLY A 177 -44.28 21.55 25.09
C GLY A 177 -42.85 22.08 25.12
N GLY A 178 -42.71 23.38 25.38
CA GLY A 178 -41.58 23.98 26.10
C GLY A 178 -40.27 24.13 25.33
N SER A 179 -40.03 25.36 24.83
CA SER A 179 -38.71 26.02 24.67
C SER A 179 -37.51 25.22 24.12
N GLY A 180 -37.72 24.11 23.43
CA GLY A 180 -36.71 23.41 22.63
C GLY A 180 -36.96 23.75 21.17
N ASP A 181 -35.94 24.30 20.51
CA ASP A 181 -36.01 24.58 19.07
C ASP A 181 -36.40 23.29 18.32
N THR A 182 -37.42 23.37 17.47
CA THR A 182 -37.75 22.29 16.54
C THR A 182 -36.52 21.99 15.68
N VAL A 183 -35.88 20.85 15.93
CA VAL A 183 -34.66 20.42 15.23
C VAL A 183 -35.04 19.93 13.83
N ASN A 184 -34.28 20.34 12.82
CA ASN A 184 -34.44 19.81 11.47
C ASN A 184 -34.22 18.28 11.50
N PRO A 185 -35.22 17.45 11.13
CA PRO A 185 -35.09 16.00 11.12
C PRO A 185 -33.97 15.53 10.17
N ILE A 186 -33.70 16.27 9.09
CA ILE A 186 -32.64 15.96 8.13
C ILE A 186 -31.27 16.05 8.81
N GLU A 187 -30.99 17.11 9.56
CA GLU A 187 -29.71 17.26 10.29
C GLU A 187 -29.51 16.16 11.34
N THR A 188 -30.59 15.63 11.91
CA THR A 188 -30.52 14.48 12.84
C THR A 188 -30.18 13.18 12.12
N ILE A 189 -30.85 12.90 11.00
CA ILE A 189 -30.59 11.70 10.18
C ILE A 189 -29.18 11.76 9.57
N MET A 190 -28.75 12.94 9.15
CA MET A 190 -27.47 13.18 8.47
C MET A 190 -26.30 13.42 9.42
N ALA A 191 -26.50 13.29 10.74
CA ALA A 191 -25.55 13.79 11.73
C ALA A 191 -24.13 13.26 11.51
N ASN A 192 -23.96 11.98 11.12
CA ASN A 192 -22.78 11.38 10.49
C ASN A 192 -23.13 9.94 10.06
N ILE A 193 -23.32 9.69 8.76
CA ILE A 193 -23.63 8.33 8.28
C ILE A 193 -22.32 7.61 7.96
N SER A 194 -22.02 6.52 8.68
CA SER A 194 -20.88 5.66 8.32
C SER A 194 -21.28 4.81 7.12
N ARG A 195 -20.42 4.74 6.09
CA ARG A 195 -20.75 4.01 4.86
C ARG A 195 -19.77 2.92 4.51
N PHE A 196 -18.60 3.29 4.01
CA PHE A 196 -17.62 2.34 3.53
C PHE A 196 -16.33 2.39 4.35
N THR A 197 -15.63 1.27 4.41
CA THR A 197 -14.18 1.25 4.62
C THR A 197 -13.51 1.40 3.26
N PHE A 198 -12.78 2.50 3.07
CA PHE A 198 -12.02 2.79 1.85
C PHE A 198 -10.58 2.33 2.00
N HIS A 199 -10.10 1.48 1.08
CA HIS A 199 -8.75 0.95 1.09
C HIS A 199 -7.91 1.58 -0.02
N VAL A 200 -6.74 2.07 0.35
CA VAL A 200 -5.74 2.67 -0.54
C VAL A 200 -4.42 1.95 -0.35
N GLU A 201 -4.07 1.12 -1.32
CA GLU A 201 -2.78 0.44 -1.36
C GLU A 201 -1.85 1.12 -2.37
N VAL A 202 -0.66 1.48 -1.91
CA VAL A 202 0.40 2.10 -2.70
C VAL A 202 1.51 1.10 -2.93
N VAL A 203 1.65 0.64 -4.17
CA VAL A 203 2.72 -0.25 -4.60
C VAL A 203 3.80 0.56 -5.30
N ALA A 204 5.00 0.59 -4.70
CA ALA A 204 6.19 1.22 -5.25
C ALA A 204 7.14 0.17 -5.82
N GLU A 205 7.61 0.40 -7.05
CA GLU A 205 8.61 -0.41 -7.74
C GLU A 205 9.84 0.43 -8.07
N ARG A 206 11.03 -0.04 -7.69
CA ARG A 206 12.30 0.59 -8.02
C ARG A 206 13.43 -0.43 -8.04
N ASP A 207 14.30 -0.34 -9.05
CA ASP A 207 15.49 -1.21 -9.18
C ASP A 207 15.16 -2.72 -9.13
N GLY A 208 13.98 -3.12 -9.63
CA GLY A 208 13.50 -4.52 -9.61
C GLY A 208 12.95 -5.00 -8.27
N MET A 209 12.87 -4.12 -7.27
CA MET A 209 12.25 -4.37 -5.97
C MET A 209 10.88 -3.71 -5.90
N THR A 210 9.95 -4.36 -5.20
CA THR A 210 8.59 -3.85 -4.98
C THR A 210 8.27 -3.80 -3.49
N TYR A 211 7.54 -2.78 -3.06
CA TYR A 211 6.98 -2.69 -1.71
C TYR A 211 5.53 -2.17 -1.78
N SER A 212 4.66 -2.70 -0.92
CA SER A 212 3.27 -2.26 -0.81
C SER A 212 2.96 -1.66 0.56
N TYR A 213 2.28 -0.52 0.58
CA TYR A 213 1.80 0.16 1.78
C TYR A 213 0.30 0.39 1.68
N CYS A 214 -0.49 -0.29 2.53
CA CYS A 214 -1.95 -0.17 2.56
C CYS A 214 -2.40 0.74 3.69
N THR A 215 -3.37 1.62 3.41
CA THR A 215 -4.09 2.41 4.40
C THR A 215 -5.59 2.20 4.22
N SER A 216 -6.29 2.01 5.33
CA SER A 216 -7.75 1.89 5.36
C SER A 216 -8.36 3.10 6.08
N TYR A 217 -9.51 3.56 5.59
CA TYR A 217 -10.24 4.70 6.14
C TYR A 217 -11.71 4.37 6.32
N ASP A 218 -12.22 4.52 7.53
CA ASP A 218 -13.66 4.54 7.78
C ASP A 218 -14.21 5.87 7.27
N THR A 219 -15.30 5.81 6.52
CA THR A 219 -15.88 7.00 5.89
C THR A 219 -17.16 7.41 6.59
N GLN A 220 -17.27 8.71 6.88
CA GLN A 220 -18.49 9.33 7.38
C GLN A 220 -18.94 10.40 6.41
N VAL A 221 -20.21 10.35 6.02
CA VAL A 221 -20.78 11.25 5.00
C VAL A 221 -21.95 12.06 5.54
N LYS A 222 -22.17 13.20 4.89
CA LYS A 222 -23.39 13.99 4.98
C LYS A 222 -23.88 14.28 3.57
N TYR A 223 -25.20 14.22 3.36
CA TYR A 223 -25.81 14.62 2.11
C TYR A 223 -26.58 15.92 2.25
N THR A 224 -26.95 16.48 1.10
CA THR A 224 -27.94 17.56 1.01
C THR A 224 -29.34 17.03 1.28
N ASP A 225 -30.26 17.94 1.60
CA ASP A 225 -31.66 17.65 1.86
C ASP A 225 -32.34 16.90 0.69
N ASP A 226 -31.89 17.15 -0.55
CA ASP A 226 -32.38 16.48 -1.77
C ASP A 226 -32.08 14.98 -1.84
N ALA A 227 -31.16 14.48 -1.01
CA ALA A 227 -30.91 13.05 -0.90
C ALA A 227 -31.98 12.33 -0.07
N VAL A 228 -32.77 13.06 0.72
CA VAL A 228 -33.71 12.49 1.68
C VAL A 228 -35.12 12.55 1.15
N GLU A 229 -35.77 11.39 1.11
CA GLU A 229 -37.19 11.28 0.86
C GLU A 229 -37.90 10.88 2.16
N PHE A 230 -38.91 11.65 2.57
CA PHE A 230 -39.81 11.29 3.66
C PHE A 230 -41.14 10.82 3.12
N THR A 231 -41.73 9.80 3.74
CA THR A 231 -43.06 9.30 3.42
C THR A 231 -43.89 9.05 4.67
N VAL A 232 -45.17 9.39 4.62
CA VAL A 232 -46.17 9.10 5.64
C VAL A 232 -47.41 8.54 4.94
N ASN A 233 -47.88 7.35 5.34
CA ASN A 233 -49.00 6.66 4.69
C ASN A 233 -48.87 6.62 3.14
N ASP A 234 -47.68 6.27 2.64
CA ASP A 234 -47.30 6.24 1.21
C ASP A 234 -47.34 7.60 0.48
N MET A 235 -47.57 8.71 1.19
CA MET A 235 -47.50 10.06 0.65
C MET A 235 -46.12 10.66 0.93
N ARG A 236 -45.45 11.15 -0.12
CA ARG A 236 -44.19 11.86 0.02
C ARG A 236 -44.42 13.25 0.64
N ILE A 237 -43.57 13.58 1.61
CA ILE A 237 -43.56 14.86 2.31
C ILE A 237 -42.15 15.45 2.32
N HIS A 238 -42.06 16.75 2.53
CA HIS A 238 -40.80 17.50 2.56
C HIS A 238 -40.72 18.35 3.82
N TRP A 239 -39.55 18.43 4.44
CA TRP A 239 -39.35 19.31 5.59
C TRP A 239 -39.11 20.74 5.10
N ASN A 240 -39.93 21.68 5.55
CA ASN A 240 -39.66 23.10 5.41
C ASN A 240 -38.98 23.60 6.67
N ASP A 241 -37.69 23.89 6.55
CA ASP A 241 -36.89 24.34 7.69
C ASP A 241 -37.15 25.80 8.11
N THR A 242 -37.73 26.62 7.24
CA THR A 242 -38.09 28.01 7.55
C THR A 242 -39.30 28.06 8.46
N ASP A 243 -40.35 27.33 8.10
CA ASP A 243 -41.64 27.30 8.81
C ASP A 243 -41.71 26.19 9.86
N LYS A 244 -40.70 25.31 9.91
CA LYS A 244 -40.62 24.11 10.76
C LYS A 244 -41.86 23.22 10.61
N LYS A 245 -42.27 22.98 9.36
CA LYS A 245 -43.47 22.22 9.00
C LYS A 245 -43.21 21.22 7.88
N TRP A 246 -44.05 20.19 7.82
CA TRP A 246 -44.11 19.28 6.67
C TRP A 246 -44.90 19.91 5.53
N LEU A 247 -44.44 19.71 4.31
CA LEU A 247 -45.12 20.06 3.08
C LEU A 247 -45.44 18.80 2.27
N ASP A 248 -46.53 18.81 1.52
CA ASP A 248 -46.82 17.81 0.49
C ASP A 248 -45.99 18.05 -0.79
N ASN A 249 -46.14 17.18 -1.79
CA ASN A 249 -45.46 17.33 -3.08
C ASN A 249 -45.84 18.58 -3.89
N ASN A 250 -46.94 19.25 -3.53
CA ASN A 250 -47.39 20.49 -4.18
C ASN A 250 -46.91 21.74 -3.41
N GLY A 251 -46.18 21.57 -2.30
CA GLY A 251 -45.71 22.65 -1.44
C GLY A 251 -46.77 23.17 -0.46
N ASN A 252 -47.91 22.50 -0.32
CA ASN A 252 -48.91 22.85 0.69
C ASN A 252 -48.52 22.27 2.04
N ILE A 253 -48.89 22.94 3.13
CA ILE A 253 -48.69 22.41 4.48
C ILE A 253 -49.40 21.06 4.61
N CYS A 254 -48.64 20.06 5.06
CA CYS A 254 -49.12 18.72 5.37
C CYS A 254 -49.19 18.57 6.90
N ASP A 255 -50.41 18.47 7.43
CA ASP A 255 -50.62 18.24 8.85
C ASP A 255 -50.40 16.75 9.16
N VAL A 256 -49.19 16.43 9.61
CA VAL A 256 -48.79 15.08 10.02
C VAL A 256 -49.18 14.86 11.49
N PRO A 257 -49.97 13.83 11.84
CA PRO A 257 -50.29 13.51 13.24
C PRO A 257 -49.05 13.22 14.09
N ASP A 258 -49.15 13.45 15.39
CA ASP A 258 -48.04 13.27 16.33
C ASP A 258 -47.58 11.80 16.44
N ASP A 259 -48.52 10.87 16.27
CA ASP A 259 -48.32 9.42 16.31
C ASP A 259 -48.06 8.81 14.92
N ALA A 260 -47.95 9.64 13.89
CA ALA A 260 -47.70 9.16 12.53
C ALA A 260 -46.30 8.57 12.40
N VAL A 261 -46.23 7.43 11.71
CA VAL A 261 -44.96 6.80 11.32
C VAL A 261 -44.46 7.49 10.05
N ILE A 262 -43.38 8.26 10.19
CA ILE A 262 -42.69 8.89 9.05
C ILE A 262 -41.49 8.03 8.70
N ASN A 263 -41.49 7.45 7.51
CA ASN A 263 -40.34 6.74 6.96
C ASN A 263 -39.43 7.71 6.24
N TYR A 264 -38.13 7.45 6.26
CA TYR A 264 -37.17 8.16 5.44
C TYR A 264 -36.35 7.18 4.61
N LYS A 265 -35.91 7.64 3.44
CA LYS A 265 -34.94 6.96 2.58
C LYS A 265 -33.92 7.97 2.07
N ILE A 266 -32.66 7.59 2.11
CA ILE A 266 -31.51 8.34 1.62
C ILE A 266 -31.09 7.73 0.30
N THR A 267 -30.97 8.57 -0.73
CA THR A 267 -30.48 8.17 -2.05
C THR A 267 -29.09 8.77 -2.25
N PRO A 268 -28.03 7.97 -2.05
CA PRO A 268 -26.66 8.47 -2.15
C PRO A 268 -26.27 8.76 -3.59
N GLU A 269 -25.81 9.98 -3.85
CA GLU A 269 -25.26 10.40 -5.14
C GLU A 269 -24.16 11.44 -4.89
N LEU A 270 -23.14 11.46 -5.76
CA LEU A 270 -22.01 12.40 -5.62
C LEU A 270 -22.46 13.86 -5.61
N ASP A 271 -23.42 14.22 -6.45
CA ASP A 271 -23.92 15.60 -6.55
C ASP A 271 -24.77 16.02 -5.34
N LYS A 272 -25.20 15.04 -4.54
CA LYS A 272 -25.93 15.25 -3.28
C LYS A 272 -25.01 15.11 -2.07
N LEU A 273 -23.72 14.81 -2.26
CA LEU A 273 -22.76 14.68 -1.16
C LEU A 273 -22.34 16.06 -0.67
N ARG A 274 -22.70 16.39 0.58
CA ARG A 274 -22.38 17.67 1.21
C ARG A 274 -20.98 17.67 1.82
N SER A 275 -20.59 16.58 2.47
CA SER A 275 -19.23 16.37 2.98
C SER A 275 -18.91 14.89 3.18
N CYS A 276 -17.62 14.57 3.19
CA CYS A 276 -17.09 13.25 3.51
C CYS A 276 -15.87 13.39 4.43
N ILE A 277 -15.75 12.49 5.40
CA ILE A 277 -14.66 12.45 6.37
C ILE A 277 -14.02 11.07 6.27
N PHE A 278 -12.69 11.05 6.12
CA PHE A 278 -11.88 9.84 6.06
C PHE A 278 -11.12 9.66 7.37
N LYS A 279 -11.52 8.69 8.19
CA LYS A 279 -10.86 8.36 9.46
C LYS A 279 -9.97 7.16 9.27
N LYS A 280 -8.66 7.35 9.33
CA LYS A 280 -7.68 6.27 9.20
C LYS A 280 -7.86 5.22 10.30
N THR A 281 -8.10 3.97 9.90
CA THR A 281 -8.45 2.86 10.81
C THR A 281 -7.30 1.88 11.03
N ILE A 282 -6.41 1.71 10.04
CA ILE A 282 -5.28 0.76 10.11
C ILE A 282 -3.95 1.49 9.93
N LEU A 283 -3.03 1.26 10.87
CA LEU A 283 -1.59 1.50 10.74
C LEU A 283 -0.90 0.14 10.69
N GLU A 284 0.18 0.10 9.91
CA GLU A 284 1.20 -0.96 9.84
C GLU A 284 1.05 -1.96 8.69
N GLY A 285 1.96 -1.81 7.71
CA GLY A 285 2.34 -2.90 6.84
C GLY A 285 3.12 -3.93 7.66
N GLU A 286 2.45 -4.99 8.06
CA GLU A 286 3.11 -6.23 8.44
C GLU A 286 3.77 -6.78 7.18
N ASN A 287 5.10 -6.80 7.19
CA ASN A 287 5.96 -7.27 6.12
C ASN A 287 5.66 -8.76 5.83
N PRO A 288 5.03 -9.13 4.68
CA PRO A 288 4.84 -10.53 4.37
C PRO A 288 6.20 -11.10 3.97
N GLU A 289 6.74 -11.90 4.88
CA GLU A 289 7.75 -12.92 4.60
C GLU A 289 9.07 -12.41 3.97
N ALA A 290 9.93 -11.91 4.86
CA ALA A 290 11.30 -12.40 4.85
C ALA A 290 11.29 -13.92 5.16
N GLY A 291 10.96 -14.74 4.15
CA GLY A 291 11.06 -16.19 4.15
C GLY A 291 12.51 -16.64 4.28
N GLY A 292 13.07 -16.45 5.48
CA GLY A 292 14.33 -17.04 5.92
C GLY A 292 14.08 -18.45 6.43
N GLY A 293 13.85 -19.38 5.51
CA GLY A 293 13.91 -20.81 5.80
C GLY A 293 15.33 -21.22 6.15
N GLY A 294 15.66 -21.19 7.43
CA GLY A 294 16.87 -21.76 8.01
C GLY A 294 16.50 -22.48 9.31
N GLY A 295 16.37 -23.81 9.24
CA GLY A 295 16.06 -24.64 10.38
C GLY A 295 16.42 -26.10 10.15
N LEU A 296 17.60 -26.45 10.66
CA LEU A 296 18.17 -27.78 10.98
C LEU A 296 18.62 -28.70 9.83
#